data_AF-A0A953T2G0-F1
#
_entry.id   AF-A0A953T2G0-F1
#
_cell.length_a   1.000
_cell.length_b   1.000
_cell.length_c   1.000
_cell.angle_alpha   90.00
_cell.angle_beta   90.00
_cell.angle_gamma   90.00
#
_symmetry.space_group_name_H-M   'P 1'
#
loop_
_entity.id
_entity.type
_entity.pdbx_description
1 polymer ?
#
loop_
_entity_poly.entity_id
_entity_poly.type
_entity_poly.pdbx_seq_one_letter_code
_entity_poly.pdbx_strand_id
1 'polypeptide(L)'
;MNKNRGFTLIELLVVVVVIGILAGIVFVTIGDIPRDARNSRRRSDMRTIHLAMEMYRINIRRGVGYMAITSAPITPAPPTPGNRLTTIAIGEILNPIPLDPSNTGDFIYRAFASPVGSTEFCIWARMEGIAPGTAGAVVAASERGVRDMAAAPASLIACP
;
A
#
# COMPACT_ATOMS: atom_id res chain seq x y z
N MET A 1 14.23 1.92 -65.77
CA MET A 1 14.30 3.36 -65.41
C MET A 1 13.70 3.53 -64.02
N ASN A 2 14.54 3.55 -62.98
CA ASN A 2 14.07 3.67 -61.61
C ASN A 2 13.94 5.15 -61.23
N LYS A 3 12.69 5.62 -61.11
CA LYS A 3 12.37 6.93 -60.53
C LYS A 3 12.55 6.84 -59.02
N ASN A 4 13.72 7.22 -58.52
CA ASN A 4 13.94 7.44 -57.10
C ASN A 4 13.12 8.69 -56.71
N ARG A 5 11.95 8.47 -56.10
CA ARG A 5 11.17 9.54 -55.46
C ARG A 5 11.86 9.88 -54.14
N GLY A 6 12.45 11.07 -54.07
CA GLY A 6 13.01 11.60 -52.82
C GLY A 6 11.89 12.07 -51.90
N PHE A 7 12.09 11.88 -50.59
CA PHE A 7 11.23 12.45 -49.55
C PHE A 7 11.23 13.97 -49.64
N THR A 8 10.05 14.57 -49.50
CA THR A 8 9.93 16.03 -49.46
C THR A 8 10.20 16.55 -48.05
N LEU A 9 10.79 17.74 -47.93
CA LEU A 9 11.00 18.38 -46.61
C LEU A 9 9.68 18.58 -45.85
N ILE A 10 8.58 18.80 -46.57
CA ILE A 10 7.25 18.95 -45.99
C ILE A 10 6.72 17.63 -45.41
N GLU A 11 7.00 16.48 -46.03
CA GLU A 11 6.65 15.17 -45.47
C GLU A 11 7.31 14.96 -44.11
N LEU A 12 8.60 15.26 -44.01
CA LEU A 12 9.34 15.06 -42.76
C LEU A 12 8.89 16.05 -41.68
N LEU A 13 8.55 17.29 -42.06
CA LEU A 13 8.04 18.31 -41.16
C LEU A 13 6.70 17.92 -40.54
N VAL A 14 5.74 17.43 -41.34
CA VAL A 14 4.43 17.02 -40.81
C VAL A 14 4.57 15.84 -39.86
N VAL A 15 5.48 14.89 -40.14
CA VAL A 15 5.69 13.71 -39.29
C VAL A 15 6.20 14.10 -37.90
N VAL A 16 7.19 14.99 -37.79
CA VAL A 16 7.70 15.41 -36.48
C VAL A 16 6.67 16.23 -35.68
N VAL A 17 5.81 16.98 -36.36
CA VAL A 17 4.68 17.69 -35.73
C VAL A 17 3.66 16.71 -35.15
N VAL A 18 3.26 15.69 -35.92
CA VAL A 18 2.31 14.68 -35.45
C VAL A 18 2.90 13.86 -34.30
N ILE A 19 4.17 13.45 -34.39
CA ILE A 19 4.86 12.75 -33.30
C ILE A 19 4.93 13.62 -32.05
N GLY A 20 5.20 14.93 -32.19
CA GLY A 20 5.21 15.88 -31.07
C GLY A 20 3.86 16.00 -30.35
N ILE A 21 2.76 16.06 -31.11
CA ILE A 21 1.40 16.12 -30.55
C ILE A 21 1.07 14.81 -29.82
N LEU A 22 1.32 13.66 -30.45
CA LEU A 22 1.04 12.35 -29.84
C LEU A 22 1.89 12.11 -28.60
N ALA A 23 3.17 12.45 -28.63
CA ALA A 23 4.05 12.35 -27.47
C ALA A 23 3.58 13.25 -26.31
N GLY A 24 3.12 14.46 -26.61
CA GLY A 24 2.58 15.39 -25.60
C GLY A 24 1.38 14.83 -24.83
N ILE A 25 0.44 14.16 -25.52
CA ILE A 25 -0.76 13.57 -24.88
C ILE A 25 -0.38 12.38 -23.97
N VAL A 26 0.52 11.51 -24.43
CA VAL A 26 0.95 10.31 -23.69
C VAL A 26 1.70 10.68 -22.40
N PHE A 27 2.45 11.78 -22.39
CA PHE A 27 3.19 12.22 -21.20
C PHE A 27 2.29 12.61 -20.02
N VAL A 28 1.10 13.16 -20.28
CA VAL A 28 0.18 13.61 -19.22
C VAL A 28 -0.43 12.44 -18.45
N THR A 29 -0.54 11.25 -19.06
CA THR A 29 -1.26 10.10 -18.46
C THR A 29 -0.41 9.17 -17.60
N ILE A 30 0.92 9.28 -17.63
CA ILE A 30 1.83 8.32 -16.95
C ILE A 30 2.00 8.63 -15.44
N GLY A 31 1.65 9.84 -15.00
CA GLY A 31 1.92 10.30 -13.63
C GLY A 31 1.21 9.54 -12.50
N ASP A 32 -0.04 9.12 -12.71
CA ASP A 32 -0.91 8.65 -11.60
C ASP A 32 -1.19 7.13 -11.58
N ILE A 33 -1.03 6.43 -12.70
CA ILE A 33 -1.22 4.98 -12.82
C ILE A 33 -0.49 4.16 -11.73
N PRO A 34 0.77 4.46 -11.37
CA PRO A 34 1.46 3.64 -10.38
C PRO A 34 0.90 3.84 -8.96
N ARG A 35 0.18 4.93 -8.65
CA ARG A 35 -0.40 5.18 -7.32
C ARG A 35 -1.57 4.26 -7.02
N ASP A 36 -2.51 4.14 -7.94
CA ASP A 36 -3.70 3.29 -7.77
C ASP A 36 -3.35 1.81 -7.69
N ALA A 37 -2.37 1.37 -8.48
CA ALA A 37 -1.83 0.00 -8.40
C ALA A 37 -1.22 -0.27 -7.01
N ARG A 38 -0.44 0.68 -6.45
CA ARG A 38 0.12 0.56 -5.09
C ARG A 38 -0.97 0.53 -4.02
N ASN A 39 -1.98 1.39 -4.14
CA ASN A 39 -3.15 1.40 -3.25
C ASN A 39 -3.94 0.09 -3.29
N SER A 40 -4.17 -0.47 -4.48
CA SER A 40 -4.80 -1.78 -4.64
C SER A 40 -3.98 -2.88 -3.96
N ARG A 41 -2.65 -2.85 -4.13
CA ARG A 41 -1.73 -3.77 -3.45
C ARG A 41 -1.80 -3.66 -1.92
N ARG A 42 -1.81 -2.45 -1.35
CA ARG A 42 -1.99 -2.24 0.11
C ARG A 42 -3.24 -2.90 0.65
N ARG A 43 -4.38 -2.77 -0.04
CA ARG A 43 -5.63 -3.44 0.35
C ARG A 43 -5.52 -4.96 0.29
N SER A 44 -4.87 -5.50 -0.74
CA SER A 44 -4.63 -6.93 -0.88
C SER A 44 -3.71 -7.46 0.24
N ASP A 45 -2.64 -6.72 0.55
CA ASP A 45 -1.69 -7.06 1.60
C ASP A 45 -2.39 -7.06 2.97
N MET A 46 -3.25 -6.06 3.26
CA MET A 46 -4.05 -6.03 4.50
C MET A 46 -4.97 -7.24 4.65
N ARG A 47 -5.62 -7.68 3.57
CA ARG A 47 -6.46 -8.90 3.58
C ARG A 47 -5.64 -10.15 3.84
N THR A 48 -4.47 -10.23 3.22
CA THR A 48 -3.55 -11.35 3.39
C THR A 48 -3.04 -11.43 4.83
N ILE A 49 -2.68 -10.28 5.42
CA ILE A 49 -2.24 -10.17 6.81
C ILE A 49 -3.38 -10.55 7.78
N HIS A 50 -4.59 -10.03 7.56
CA HIS A 50 -5.76 -10.39 8.38
C HIS A 50 -6.02 -11.90 8.35
N LEU A 51 -6.03 -12.51 7.16
CA LEU A 51 -6.20 -13.95 7.03
C LEU A 51 -5.09 -14.73 7.73
N ALA A 52 -3.84 -14.30 7.59
CA ALA A 52 -2.71 -14.95 8.25
C ALA A 52 -2.84 -14.88 9.79
N MET A 53 -3.28 -13.74 10.33
CA MET A 53 -3.53 -13.58 11.76
C MET A 53 -4.67 -14.47 12.24
N GLU A 54 -5.76 -14.58 11.48
CA GLU A 54 -6.88 -15.45 11.82
C GLU A 54 -6.50 -16.94 11.74
N MET A 55 -5.75 -17.33 10.71
CA MET A 55 -5.21 -18.68 10.58
C MET A 55 -4.28 -19.03 11.74
N TYR A 56 -3.45 -18.08 12.21
CA TYR A 56 -2.63 -18.26 13.40
C TYR A 56 -3.49 -18.49 14.65
N ARG A 57 -4.51 -17.65 14.84
CA ARG A 57 -5.44 -17.76 15.99
C ARG A 57 -6.08 -19.14 16.03
N ILE A 58 -6.60 -19.62 14.90
CA ILE A 58 -7.32 -20.89 14.79
C ILE A 58 -6.37 -22.09 14.95
N ASN A 59 -5.30 -22.16 14.15
CA ASN A 59 -4.47 -23.37 14.05
C ASN A 59 -3.44 -23.51 15.18
N ILE A 60 -2.78 -22.41 15.56
CA ILE A 60 -1.65 -22.45 16.49
C ILE A 60 -2.11 -22.18 17.93
N ARG A 61 -3.05 -21.24 18.10
CA ARG A 61 -3.54 -20.83 19.43
C ARG A 61 -4.88 -21.43 19.80
N ARG A 62 -5.48 -22.31 18.99
CA ARG A 62 -6.81 -22.93 19.26
C ARG A 62 -7.89 -21.92 19.62
N GLY A 63 -7.87 -20.74 18.99
CA GLY A 63 -8.84 -19.66 19.23
C GLY A 63 -8.47 -18.69 20.37
N VAL A 64 -7.37 -18.90 21.09
CA VAL A 64 -7.09 -18.19 22.35
C VAL A 64 -6.53 -16.77 22.13
N GLY A 65 -5.88 -16.50 20.99
CA GLY A 65 -5.39 -15.17 20.68
C GLY A 65 -4.47 -15.11 19.48
N TYR A 66 -4.08 -13.90 19.11
CA TYR A 66 -3.18 -13.59 18.01
C TYR A 66 -1.72 -13.61 18.46
N MET A 67 -0.84 -13.49 17.47
CA MET A 67 0.59 -13.44 17.71
C MET A 67 1.06 -12.04 18.10
N ALA A 68 2.28 -11.97 18.66
CA ALA A 68 2.90 -10.69 18.90
C ALA A 68 3.14 -9.93 17.59
N ILE A 69 2.77 -8.66 17.62
CA ILE A 69 3.20 -7.66 16.66
C ILE A 69 4.29 -6.86 17.33
N THR A 70 5.46 -6.83 16.69
CA THR A 70 6.52 -5.90 17.07
C THR A 70 6.54 -4.74 16.08
N SER A 71 6.81 -3.56 16.63
CA SER A 71 6.84 -2.33 15.87
C SER A 71 8.06 -1.54 16.28
N ALA A 72 8.78 -0.96 15.33
CA ALA A 72 9.89 -0.06 15.62
C ALA A 72 9.44 1.40 15.52
N PRO A 73 9.91 2.28 16.44
CA PRO A 73 9.65 3.70 16.34
C PRO A 73 10.15 4.23 14.98
N ILE A 74 9.38 5.16 14.40
CA ILE A 74 9.75 5.86 13.17
C ILE A 74 10.36 7.19 13.57
N THR A 75 11.57 7.48 13.10
CA THR A 75 12.29 8.72 13.43
C THR A 75 12.69 9.46 12.15
N PRO A 76 12.32 10.75 11.98
CA PRO A 76 11.42 11.54 12.82
C PRO A 76 9.98 10.99 12.79
N ALA A 77 9.24 11.14 13.90
CA ALA A 77 7.87 10.66 13.99
C ALA A 77 6.97 11.46 13.05
N PRO A 78 6.33 10.84 12.05
CA PRO A 78 5.37 11.52 11.19
C PRO A 78 4.11 11.90 11.99
N PRO A 79 3.26 12.83 11.49
CA PRO A 79 2.05 13.26 12.18
C PRO A 79 1.00 12.15 12.35
N THR A 80 1.23 10.97 11.76
CA THR A 80 0.33 9.83 11.82
C THR A 80 0.70 8.93 13.00
N PRO A 81 -0.26 8.54 13.88
CA PRO A 81 -0.02 7.58 14.95
C PRO A 81 0.58 6.26 14.48
N GLY A 82 1.16 5.51 15.43
CA GLY A 82 1.70 4.17 15.26
C GLY A 82 3.14 4.08 14.78
N ASN A 83 3.68 2.87 14.89
CA ASN A 83 5.08 2.54 14.62
C ASN A 83 5.21 1.70 13.35
N ARG A 84 6.42 1.61 12.78
CA ARG A 84 6.65 0.79 11.59
C ARG A 84 6.52 -0.69 11.96
N LEU A 85 5.72 -1.42 11.20
CA LEU A 85 5.64 -2.86 11.29
C LEU A 85 6.99 -3.46 10.89
N THR A 86 7.69 -4.10 11.83
CA THR A 86 9.03 -4.65 11.59
C THR A 86 9.04 -6.16 11.57
N THR A 87 8.33 -6.78 12.51
CA THR A 87 8.00 -8.19 12.40
C THR A 87 6.65 -8.42 13.02
N ILE A 88 5.79 -9.08 12.26
CA ILE A 88 4.78 -9.92 12.82
C ILE A 88 5.47 -11.28 12.88
N ALA A 89 5.50 -11.96 14.02
CA ALA A 89 6.25 -13.21 14.17
C ALA A 89 5.65 -14.39 13.35
N ILE A 90 5.06 -14.13 12.19
CA ILE A 90 4.37 -15.06 11.28
C ILE A 90 5.35 -15.92 10.50
N GLY A 91 6.52 -16.21 11.07
CA GLY A 91 7.55 -17.06 10.48
C GLY A 91 7.05 -18.44 10.03
N GLU A 92 5.83 -18.82 10.42
CA GLU A 92 5.15 -20.07 10.04
C GLU A 92 4.02 -19.92 9.00
N ILE A 93 3.37 -18.75 8.84
CA ILE A 93 2.18 -18.60 7.96
C ILE A 93 2.36 -17.52 6.87
N LEU A 94 3.18 -16.49 7.08
CA LEU A 94 3.38 -15.43 6.09
C LEU A 94 4.84 -14.95 6.13
N ASN A 95 5.68 -15.58 5.31
CA ASN A 95 7.09 -15.25 5.13
C ASN A 95 7.46 -15.18 3.63
N PRO A 96 7.96 -14.04 3.12
CA PRO A 96 8.20 -12.77 3.81
C PRO A 96 6.91 -11.96 4.01
N ILE A 97 6.91 -11.10 5.03
CA ILE A 97 5.82 -10.12 5.24
C ILE A 97 5.79 -9.18 4.02
N PRO A 98 4.60 -8.86 3.47
CA PRO A 98 4.49 -7.88 2.42
C PRO A 98 5.13 -6.56 2.84
N LEU A 99 6.01 -6.03 2.00
CA LEU A 99 6.54 -4.68 2.17
C LEU A 99 5.65 -3.70 1.42
N ASP A 100 5.43 -2.51 2.01
CA ASP A 100 4.69 -1.46 1.32
C ASP A 100 5.38 -1.15 -0.01
N PRO A 101 4.63 -0.97 -1.13
CA PRO A 101 5.24 -0.75 -2.43
C PRO A 101 6.09 0.53 -2.55
N SER A 102 5.80 1.54 -1.74
CA SER A 102 6.58 2.79 -1.68
C SER A 102 7.60 2.76 -0.55
N ASN A 103 7.25 2.16 0.59
CA ASN A 103 8.09 2.00 1.79
C ASN A 103 8.90 3.26 2.16
N THR A 104 8.29 4.43 2.03
CA THR A 104 8.95 5.74 2.17
C THR A 104 8.05 6.70 2.93
N GLY A 105 8.63 7.39 3.92
CA GLY A 105 7.94 8.38 4.74
C GLY A 105 6.68 7.82 5.43
N ASP A 106 5.52 8.37 5.05
CA ASP A 106 4.22 7.98 5.60
C ASP A 106 3.66 6.68 5.03
N PHE A 107 4.16 6.23 3.87
CA PHE A 107 3.68 5.06 3.14
C PHE A 107 4.44 3.81 3.57
N ILE A 108 4.13 3.37 4.78
CA ILE A 108 4.65 2.14 5.39
C ILE A 108 3.50 1.41 6.09
N TYR A 109 3.63 0.09 6.22
CA TYR A 109 2.76 -0.67 7.10
C TYR A 109 3.05 -0.29 8.54
N ARG A 110 2.00 0.12 9.25
CA ARG A 110 2.04 0.55 10.64
C ARG A 110 1.27 -0.42 11.49
N ALA A 111 1.69 -0.55 12.74
CA ALA A 111 0.96 -1.33 13.70
C ALA A 111 1.14 -0.78 15.11
N PHE A 112 0.20 -1.11 15.98
CA PHE A 112 0.41 -1.02 17.41
C PHE A 112 1.06 -2.32 17.89
N ALA A 113 2.04 -2.19 18.78
CA ALA A 113 2.62 -3.35 19.43
C ALA A 113 1.53 -4.08 20.23
N SER A 114 1.49 -5.40 20.09
CA SER A 114 0.52 -6.26 20.78
C SER A 114 1.27 -7.50 21.25
N PRO A 115 1.15 -7.91 22.54
CA PRO A 115 1.83 -9.10 23.03
C PRO A 115 1.21 -10.39 22.46
N VAL A 116 1.95 -11.50 22.58
CA VAL A 116 1.46 -12.82 22.19
C VAL A 116 0.23 -13.19 23.02
N GLY A 117 -0.81 -13.71 22.37
CA GLY A 117 -2.05 -14.12 23.03
C GLY A 117 -3.09 -13.01 23.15
N SER A 118 -2.80 -11.81 22.64
CA SER A 118 -3.79 -10.73 22.58
C SER A 118 -4.96 -11.11 21.68
N THR A 119 -6.18 -10.76 22.08
CA THR A 119 -7.39 -10.98 21.29
C THR A 119 -7.65 -9.89 20.25
N GLU A 120 -6.84 -8.84 20.27
CA GLU A 120 -6.97 -7.67 19.42
C GLU A 120 -5.62 -7.37 18.75
N PHE A 121 -5.70 -6.89 17.52
CA PHE A 121 -4.54 -6.37 16.80
C PHE A 121 -4.96 -5.26 15.85
N CYS A 122 -4.02 -4.40 15.49
CA CYS A 122 -4.31 -3.32 14.57
C CYS A 122 -3.09 -3.03 13.70
N ILE A 123 -3.29 -3.20 12.40
CA ILE A 123 -2.29 -2.94 11.35
C ILE A 123 -2.95 -2.06 10.30
N TRP A 124 -2.26 -1.04 9.81
CA TRP A 124 -2.83 -0.14 8.82
C TRP A 124 -1.78 0.46 7.88
N ALA A 125 -2.23 0.99 6.77
CA ALA A 125 -1.42 1.77 5.83
C ALA A 125 -2.20 2.99 5.33
N ARG A 126 -1.46 4.06 5.05
CA ARG A 126 -2.00 5.26 4.41
C ARG A 126 -2.05 5.08 2.89
N MET A 127 -3.12 5.56 2.28
CA MET A 127 -3.31 5.51 0.84
C MET A 127 -2.69 6.74 0.18
N GLU A 128 -2.04 6.54 -0.96
CA GLU A 128 -1.45 7.61 -1.74
C GLU A 128 -2.53 8.43 -2.46
N GLY A 129 -2.34 9.75 -2.54
CA GLY A 129 -3.23 10.65 -3.27
C GLY A 129 -4.52 11.03 -2.53
N ILE A 130 -4.72 10.56 -1.28
CA ILE A 130 -5.91 10.85 -0.49
C ILE A 130 -5.52 11.67 0.75
N ALA A 131 -6.18 12.81 0.94
CA ALA A 131 -5.94 13.68 2.09
C ALA A 131 -6.35 13.00 3.42
N PRO A 132 -5.63 13.26 4.54
CA PRO A 132 -6.06 12.79 5.85
C PRO A 132 -7.46 13.30 6.19
N GLY A 133 -8.31 12.46 6.77
CA GLY A 133 -9.69 12.80 7.11
C GLY A 133 -10.69 12.49 6.00
N THR A 134 -10.24 12.13 4.80
CA THR A 134 -11.12 11.69 3.71
C THR A 134 -11.38 10.19 3.80
N ALA A 135 -12.63 9.76 3.60
CA ALA A 135 -12.98 8.34 3.56
C ALA A 135 -12.06 7.56 2.57
N GLY A 136 -11.43 6.49 3.06
CA GLY A 136 -10.49 5.68 2.28
C GLY A 136 -9.05 6.20 2.28
N ALA A 137 -8.71 7.22 3.08
CA ALA A 137 -7.33 7.69 3.26
C ALA A 137 -6.44 6.63 3.93
N VAL A 138 -7.03 5.70 4.67
CA VAL A 138 -6.31 4.63 5.39
C VAL A 138 -7.03 3.31 5.14
N VAL A 139 -6.27 2.24 5.00
CA VAL A 139 -6.79 0.86 5.09
C VAL A 139 -6.25 0.23 6.36
N ALA A 140 -7.12 -0.38 7.15
CA ALA A 140 -6.77 -1.02 8.42
C ALA A 140 -7.28 -2.46 8.48
N ALA A 141 -6.50 -3.32 9.12
CA ALA A 141 -6.78 -4.72 9.40
C ALA A 141 -6.76 -4.97 10.91
N SER A 142 -7.81 -5.60 11.40
CA SER A 142 -8.01 -5.96 12.82
C SER A 142 -8.63 -7.35 12.95
N GLU A 143 -8.95 -7.76 14.18
CA GLU A 143 -9.74 -8.95 14.47
C GLU A 143 -11.16 -8.91 13.88
N ARG A 144 -11.68 -7.72 13.56
CA ARG A 144 -13.04 -7.53 13.01
C ARG A 144 -13.06 -7.48 11.48
N GLY A 145 -11.89 -7.52 10.83
CA GLY A 145 -11.76 -7.56 9.38
C GLY A 145 -10.85 -6.46 8.82
N VAL A 146 -10.98 -6.23 7.52
CA VAL A 146 -10.25 -5.19 6.79
C VAL A 146 -11.22 -4.13 6.31
N ARG A 147 -10.98 -2.86 6.66
CA ARG A 147 -11.83 -1.73 6.25
C ARG A 147 -11.02 -0.51 5.85
N ASP A 148 -11.60 0.26 4.93
CA ASP A 148 -11.14 1.58 4.56
C ASP A 148 -11.68 2.60 5.59
N MET A 149 -10.83 3.50 6.08
CA MET A 149 -11.09 4.47 7.14
C MET A 149 -10.72 5.89 6.69
N ALA A 150 -11.31 6.89 7.35
CA ALA A 150 -11.04 8.29 7.07
C ALA A 150 -9.74 8.82 7.72
N ALA A 151 -9.36 8.23 8.86
CA ALA A 151 -8.19 8.62 9.62
C ALA A 151 -7.45 7.39 10.15
N ALA A 152 -6.18 7.58 10.49
CA ALA A 152 -5.39 6.53 11.13
C ALA A 152 -5.96 6.21 12.52
N PRO A 153 -5.96 4.92 12.93
CA PRO A 153 -6.44 4.53 14.24
C PRO A 153 -5.56 5.16 15.33
N ALA A 154 -6.18 5.67 16.38
CA ALA A 154 -5.48 6.31 17.50
C ALA A 154 -4.96 5.29 18.54
N SER A 155 -5.50 4.08 18.54
CA SER A 155 -5.16 2.99 19.46
C SER A 155 -5.53 1.63 18.87
N LEU A 156 -5.14 0.54 19.55
CA LEU A 156 -5.50 -0.84 19.19
C LEU A 156 -7.02 -1.04 19.01
N ILE A 157 -7.82 -0.51 19.94
CA ILE A 157 -9.28 -0.72 19.99
C ILE A 157 -10.02 0.14 18.94
N ALA A 158 -9.39 1.25 18.52
CA ALA A 158 -9.92 2.14 17.50
C ALA A 158 -9.76 1.62 16.06
N CYS A 159 -9.15 0.44 15.89
CA CYS A 159 -9.18 -0.29 14.63
C CYS A 159 -10.62 -0.75 14.31
N PRO A 160 -10.93 -0.99 13.02
CA PRO A 160 -12.27 -1.33 12.56
C PRO A 160 -12.78 -2.65 13.12
#